data_AF-A0A259DD51-F1
#
_entry.id   AF-A0A259DD51-F1
#
_cell.length_a   1.000
_cell.length_b   1.000
_cell.length_c   1.000
_cell.angle_alpha   90.00
_cell.angle_beta   90.00
_cell.angle_gamma   90.00
#
_symmetry.space_group_name_H-M   'P 1'
#
loop_
_entity.id
_entity.type
_entity.pdbx_description
1 polymer ?
#
loop_
_entity_poly.entity_id
_entity_poly.type
_entity_poly.pdbx_seq_one_letter_code
_entity_poly.pdbx_strand_id
1 'polypeptide(L)' 'RIVRSRLVDGAPRDPYDVLGLPQGASKATARQAWKALVRASHPDVLQARGVPPEAMKLAERRMQLINEAWADISARQTA' A
#
# COMPACT_ATOMS: atom_id res chain seq x y z
N ARG A 1 -14.02 -19.87 1.62
CA ARG A 1 -14.61 -18.52 1.41
C ARG A 1 -14.35 -17.71 2.67
N ILE A 2 -13.25 -16.96 2.73
CA ILE A 2 -12.85 -16.24 3.96
C ILE A 2 -13.42 -14.82 3.87
N VAL A 3 -14.21 -14.46 4.87
CA VAL A 3 -14.86 -13.16 5.03
C VAL A 3 -13.75 -12.12 5.18
N ARG A 4 -13.54 -11.29 4.15
CA ARG A 4 -12.64 -10.12 4.25
C ARG A 4 -13.22 -9.21 5.33
N SER A 5 -12.52 -9.12 6.46
CA SER A 5 -12.96 -8.33 7.60
C SER A 5 -13.23 -6.92 7.12
N ARG A 6 -14.45 -6.49 7.43
CA ARG A 6 -14.95 -5.17 7.11
C ARG A 6 -14.01 -4.13 7.71
N LEU A 7 -13.70 -3.12 6.90
CA LEU A 7 -13.17 -1.83 7.33
C LEU A 7 -13.79 -1.44 8.68
N VAL A 8 -13.03 -1.62 9.76
CA VAL A 8 -13.33 -0.98 11.04
C VAL A 8 -12.69 0.39 10.93
N ASP A 9 -13.51 1.44 10.83
CA ASP A 9 -13.04 2.81 10.89
C ASP A 9 -12.35 3.03 12.24
N GLY A 10 -11.02 3.10 12.23
CA GLY A 10 -10.18 3.31 13.41
C GLY A 10 -9.17 2.20 13.71
N ALA A 11 -9.27 1.01 13.09
CA ALA A 11 -8.25 -0.02 13.23
C ALA A 11 -7.09 0.23 12.25
N PRO A 12 -5.81 0.09 12.68
CA PRO A 12 -4.68 0.14 11.76
C PRO A 12 -4.89 -0.91 10.66
N ARG A 13 -4.87 -0.48 9.40
CA ARG A 13 -5.06 -1.38 8.25
C ARG A 13 -3.95 -2.43 8.26
N ASP A 14 -4.31 -3.68 8.02
CA ASP A 14 -3.32 -4.75 7.85
C ASP A 14 -2.36 -4.36 6.70
N PRO A 15 -1.03 -4.38 6.92
CA PRO A 15 -0.08 -4.00 5.89
C PRO A 15 -0.18 -4.89 4.63
N TYR A 16 -0.58 -6.16 4.77
CA TYR A 16 -0.82 -7.04 3.63
C TYR A 16 -2.04 -6.57 2.82
N ASP A 17 -3.11 -6.13 3.47
CA ASP A 17 -4.29 -5.56 2.80
C ASP A 17 -3.97 -4.25 2.07
N VAL A 18 -3.12 -3.40 2.66
CA VAL A 18 -2.66 -2.15 2.01
C VAL A 18 -1.88 -2.45 0.72
N LEU A 19 -1.07 -3.51 0.71
CA LEU A 19 -0.36 -3.97 -0.48
C LEU A 19 -1.23 -4.84 -1.41
N GLY A 20 -2.47 -5.15 -1.04
CA GLY A 20 -3.37 -6.01 -1.81
C GLY A 20 -2.93 -7.47 -1.87
N LEU A 21 -2.24 -7.94 -0.83
CA LEU A 21 -1.68 -9.27 -0.72
C LEU A 21 -2.42 -10.10 0.33
N PRO A 22 -2.45 -11.44 0.18
CA PRO A 22 -2.94 -12.31 1.25
C PRO A 22 -2.02 -12.19 2.49
N GLN A 23 -2.63 -12.29 3.66
CA GLN A 23 -1.90 -12.35 4.93
C GLN A 23 -0.89 -13.51 4.90
N GLY A 24 0.36 -13.23 5.28
CA GLY A 24 1.44 -14.22 5.23
C GLY A 24 2.13 -14.34 3.86
N ALA A 25 1.86 -13.44 2.90
CA ALA A 25 2.64 -13.36 1.67
C ALA A 25 4.15 -13.21 1.94
N SER A 26 4.97 -13.81 1.08
CA SER A 26 6.43 -13.77 1.23
C SER A 26 6.99 -12.34 1.11
N LYS A 27 8.16 -12.09 1.71
CA LYS A 27 8.89 -10.81 1.59
C LYS A 27 9.07 -10.39 0.14
N ALA A 28 9.41 -11.35 -0.71
CA ALA A 28 9.65 -11.12 -2.14
C ALA A 28 8.37 -10.64 -2.84
N THR A 29 7.24 -11.29 -2.57
CA THR A 29 5.93 -10.91 -3.10
C THR A 29 5.51 -9.53 -2.58
N ALA A 30 5.69 -9.25 -1.29
CA ALA A 30 5.43 -7.95 -0.69
C ALA A 30 6.28 -6.84 -1.34
N ARG A 31 7.57 -7.10 -1.57
CA ARG A 31 8.48 -6.14 -2.22
C ARG A 31 8.07 -5.84 -3.66
N GLN A 32 7.61 -6.85 -4.40
CA GLN A 32 7.15 -6.67 -5.78
C GLN A 32 5.86 -5.85 -5.82
N ALA A 33 4.89 -6.15 -4.97
CA ALA A 33 3.64 -5.40 -4.88
C ALA A 33 3.89 -3.94 -4.47
N TRP A 34 4.74 -3.72 -3.45
CA TRP A 34 5.16 -2.39 -3.01
C TRP A 34 5.74 -1.57 -4.17
N LYS A 35 6.72 -2.12 -4.91
CA LYS A 35 7.33 -1.42 -6.06
C LYS A 35 6.30 -1.06 -7.14
N ALA A 36 5.37 -1.97 -7.45
CA ALA A 36 4.32 -1.73 -8.43
C ALA A 36 3.38 -0.59 -7.99
N LEU A 37 2.98 -0.60 -6.72
CA LEU A 37 2.08 0.40 -6.13
C LEU A 37 2.74 1.78 -6.02
N VAL A 38 4.02 1.85 -5.64
CA VAL A 38 4.80 3.09 -5.61
C VAL A 38 4.89 3.70 -7.00
N ARG A 39 5.23 2.90 -8.02
CA ARG A 39 5.30 3.40 -9.41
C ARG A 39 3.94 3.88 -9.91
N ALA A 40 2.87 3.17 -9.57
CA ALA A 40 1.51 3.55 -9.97
C ALA A 40 0.99 4.80 -9.24
N SER A 41 1.47 5.07 -8.03
CA SER A 41 1.05 6.19 -7.19
C SER A 41 2.04 7.36 -7.23
N HIS A 42 3.10 7.27 -8.03
CA HIS A 42 4.14 8.30 -8.10
C HIS A 42 3.54 9.61 -8.62
N PRO A 43 3.85 10.77 -7.99
CA PRO A 43 3.29 12.05 -8.39
C PRO A 43 3.53 12.37 -9.86
N ASP A 44 4.73 12.12 -10.39
CA ASP A 44 5.04 12.32 -11.81
C ASP A 44 4.14 11.48 -12.74
N VAL A 45 3.86 10.22 -12.36
CA VAL A 45 2.99 9.32 -13.15
C VAL A 45 1.55 9.79 -13.10
N LEU A 46 1.11 10.29 -11.95
CA LEU A 46 -0.25 10.81 -11.78
C LEU A 46 -0.44 12.15 -12.50
N GLN A 47 0.55 13.03 -12.43
CA GLN A 47 0.55 14.29 -13.16
C GLN A 47 0.56 14.07 -14.67
N ALA A 48 1.36 13.11 -15.17
CA ALA A 48 1.34 12.71 -16.58
C ALA A 48 -0.02 12.12 -17.01
N ARG A 49 -0.80 11.57 -16.09
CA ARG A 49 -2.17 11.07 -16.32
C ARG A 49 -3.24 12.15 -16.22
N GLY A 50 -2.86 13.42 -15.99
CA GLY A 50 -3.80 14.53 -15.84
C GLY A 50 -4.58 14.49 -14.52
N VAL A 51 -4.03 13.84 -13.48
CA VAL A 51 -4.66 13.84 -12.15
C VAL A 51 -4.64 15.28 -11.60
N PRO A 52 -5.79 15.82 -11.15
CA PRO A 52 -5.84 17.18 -10.64
C PRO A 52 -5.07 17.31 -9.32
N PRO A 53 -4.53 18.51 -9.00
CA PRO A 53 -3.78 18.77 -7.76
C PRO A 53 -4.51 18.34 -6.49
N GLU A 54 -5.83 18.45 -6.47
CA GLU A 54 -6.66 18.08 -5.31
C GLU A 54 -6.62 16.57 -5.02
N ALA A 55 -6.50 15.76 -6.08
CA ALA A 55 -6.34 14.32 -5.98
C ALA A 55 -4.89 13.91 -5.69
N MET A 56 -3.91 14.81 -5.87
CA MET A 56 -2.50 14.54 -5.55
C MET A 56 -2.30 14.35 -4.04
N LYS A 57 -3.01 15.11 -3.20
CA LYS A 57 -2.98 14.94 -1.73
C LYS A 57 -3.44 13.55 -1.30
N LEU A 58 -4.46 13.02 -1.97
CA LEU A 58 -4.95 11.66 -1.71
C LEU A 58 -3.93 10.61 -2.16
N ALA A 59 -3.28 10.83 -3.29
CA ALA A 59 -2.24 9.95 -3.79
C ALA A 59 -0.99 9.94 -2.91
N GLU A 60 -0.59 11.09 -2.39
CA GLU A 60 0.51 11.22 -1.44
C GLU A 60 0.21 10.43 -0.15
N ARG A 61 -0.99 10.62 0.42
CA ARG A 61 -1.44 9.85 1.58
C ARG A 61 -1.46 8.35 1.29
N ARG A 62 -1.86 7.95 0.08
CA ARG A 62 -1.83 6.54 -0.34
C ARG A 62 -0.41 6.00 -0.45
N MET A 63 0.51 6.76 -1.03
CA MET A 63 1.93 6.39 -1.13
C MET A 63 2.56 6.23 0.25
N GLN A 64 2.23 7.11 1.19
CA GLN A 64 2.68 7.00 2.57
C GLN A 64 2.20 5.70 3.23
N LEU A 65 0.90 5.37 3.11
CA LEU A 65 0.35 4.10 3.60
C LEU A 65 1.06 2.88 2.99
N ILE A 66 1.35 2.92 1.68
CA ILE A 66 2.08 1.84 0.99
C ILE A 66 3.48 1.66 1.57
N ASN A 67 4.18 2.75 1.86
CA ASN A 67 5.53 2.71 2.42
C ASN A 67 5.53 2.21 3.87
N GLU A 68 4.59 2.68 4.69
CA GLU A 68 4.39 2.22 6.07
C GLU A 68 4.10 0.71 6.11
N ALA A 69 3.20 0.23 5.25
CA ALA A 69 2.87 -1.18 5.15
C ALA A 69 4.08 -2.06 4.77
N TRP A 70 4.87 -1.62 3.81
CA TRP A 70 6.11 -2.31 3.44
C TRP A 70 7.13 -2.31 4.58
N ALA A 71 7.31 -1.17 5.27
CA ALA A 71 8.22 -1.06 6.40
C ALA A 71 7.86 -2.08 7.50
N ASP A 72 6.58 -2.17 7.86
CA ASP A 72 6.07 -3.11 8.87
C ASP A 72 6.29 -4.58 8.46
N ILE A 73 5.89 -4.97 7.25
CA ILE A 73 6.13 -6.34 6.75
C ILE A 73 7.64 -6.65 6.72
N SER A 74 8.45 -5.69 6.28
CA SER A 74 9.90 -5.88 6.19
C SER A 74 10.54 -6.05 7.57
N ALA A 75 10.07 -5.32 8.58
CA ALA A 75 10.55 -5.41 9.95
C ALA A 75 10.17 -6.76 10.58
N ARG A 76 8.90 -7.17 10.45
CA ARG A 76 8.38 -8.45 10.97
C ARG A 76 9.07 -9.69 10.44
N GLN A 77 9.64 -9.62 9.24
CA GLN A 77 10.34 -10.75 8.60
C GLN A 77 11.87 -10.70 8.79
N THR A 78 12.37 -9.69 9.51
CA THR A 78 13.80 -9.57 9.84
C THR A 78 14.06 -9.88 11.33
N ALA A 79 13.02 -9.85 12.17
CA ALA A 79 13.01 -10.34 13.55
C ALA A 79 12.74 -11.84 13.61
#